data_AF-A0A7Z1R386-F1
#
_entry.id   AF-A0A7Z1R386-F1
#
_cell.length_a   1.000
_cell.length_b   1.000
_cell.length_c   1.000
_cell.angle_alpha   90.00
_cell.angle_beta   90.00
_cell.angle_gamma   90.00
#
_symmetry.space_group_name_H-M   'P 1'
#
loop_
_entity.id
_entity.type
_entity.pdbx_description
1 polymer ?
#
loop_
_entity_poly.entity_id
_entity_poly.type
_entity_poly.pdbx_seq_one_letter_code
_entity_poly.pdbx_strand_id
1 'polypeptide(L)'
;MARSFRWCIVLGLLVVVAGCGQQPPEDPAEAAYRAFREAYLDAGSRAEQVALVEGFVAEHADHRAAGYYATDLITYYAHDLGQPARAYEIVEPMLSRMTDPEGRLYLAAELAPVAADAGRSLDLAPYIAAVEAQGPLSFDSLETIMAAACKVGDWPLAGTYAEAAEARSTPEAWRADNPKRELSDEEVATRVQRRRVTALTYRAWALYNQGQTAEALALFEQADHDRANDYLGLASAPLDRFWASALLREGDAAAALERISREAVFGDRDQAAPVFRQAWAAVNGSEEGLDEQLWQARQRLARTIDDFTLADYDGRQHSLSDLRSGKVLMLAFWFPT
;
A
#
# COMPACT_ATOMS: atom_id res chain seq x y z
N MET A 1 37.17 0.88 -29.84
CA MET A 1 38.42 0.38 -29.22
C MET A 1 38.29 0.54 -27.72
N ALA A 2 38.51 -0.56 -27.01
CA ALA A 2 38.01 -0.86 -25.68
C ALA A 2 38.59 0.01 -24.55
N ARG A 3 37.76 0.33 -23.55
CA ARG A 3 38.21 0.55 -22.18
C ARG A 3 37.31 -0.24 -21.22
N SER A 4 37.82 -1.41 -20.87
CA SER A 4 37.38 -2.28 -19.79
C SER A 4 37.65 -1.58 -18.45
N PHE A 5 36.60 -1.37 -17.65
CA PHE A 5 36.73 -1.01 -16.24
C PHE A 5 36.55 -2.29 -15.42
N ARG A 6 37.66 -2.88 -15.00
CA ARG A 6 37.68 -3.97 -14.01
C ARG A 6 37.57 -3.34 -12.63
N TRP A 7 36.47 -3.62 -11.93
CA TRP A 7 36.38 -3.42 -10.49
C TRP A 7 37.19 -4.52 -9.81
N CYS A 8 38.30 -4.13 -9.18
CA CYS A 8 39.05 -5.01 -8.29
C CYS A 8 38.52 -4.81 -6.87
N ILE A 9 37.87 -5.86 -6.35
CA ILE A 9 37.60 -6.03 -4.91
C ILE A 9 38.96 -6.19 -4.22
N VAL A 10 39.34 -5.22 -3.38
CA VAL A 10 40.48 -5.33 -2.48
C VAL A 10 39.95 -5.71 -1.11
N LEU A 11 40.09 -6.99 -0.75
CA LEU A 11 40.03 -7.46 0.63
C LEU A 11 41.24 -6.89 1.39
N GLY A 12 40.99 -6.01 2.37
CA GLY A 12 41.99 -5.42 3.25
C GLY A 12 41.82 -5.88 4.70
N LEU A 13 42.90 -6.45 5.25
CA LEU A 13 43.05 -7.12 6.52
C LEU A 13 42.49 -6.44 7.79
N LEU A 14 42.00 -7.31 8.68
CA LEU A 14 41.85 -7.17 10.14
C LEU A 14 43.08 -6.55 10.82
N VAL A 15 42.85 -5.48 11.59
CA VAL A 15 43.72 -5.06 12.70
C VAL A 15 42.92 -5.18 13.99
N VAL A 16 43.32 -6.12 14.85
CA VAL A 16 42.79 -6.29 16.20
C VAL A 16 43.51 -5.32 17.12
N VAL A 17 42.78 -4.30 17.60
CA VAL A 17 43.18 -3.51 18.78
C VAL A 17 42.24 -3.88 19.92
N ALA A 18 42.80 -4.54 20.93
CA ALA A 18 42.14 -4.88 22.17
C ALA A 18 41.99 -3.63 23.05
N GLY A 19 40.76 -3.27 23.42
CA GLY A 19 40.48 -2.15 24.31
C GLY A 19 38.99 -1.98 24.62
N CYS A 20 38.51 -2.73 25.62
CA CYS A 20 37.34 -2.51 26.48
C CYS A 20 36.04 -1.96 25.87
N GLY A 21 35.17 -2.93 25.55
CA GLY A 21 33.77 -2.74 25.18
C GLY A 21 33.43 -3.67 24.02
N GLN A 22 33.49 -4.99 24.23
CA GLN A 22 32.99 -5.93 23.21
C GLN A 22 31.48 -5.71 23.09
N GLN A 23 31.09 -4.82 22.19
CA GLN A 23 29.78 -4.93 21.57
C GLN A 23 29.69 -6.36 21.03
N PRO A 24 28.56 -7.07 21.26
CA PRO A 24 28.37 -8.38 20.68
C PRO A 24 28.71 -8.32 19.18
N PRO A 25 29.36 -9.34 18.61
CA PRO A 25 29.71 -9.35 17.20
C PRO A 25 28.44 -9.07 16.42
N GLU A 26 28.47 -7.99 15.65
CA GLU A 26 27.32 -7.57 14.88
C GLU A 26 26.97 -8.67 13.87
N ASP A 27 25.69 -8.97 13.75
CA ASP A 27 25.18 -9.85 12.71
C ASP A 27 25.68 -9.34 11.35
N PRO A 28 26.45 -10.14 10.59
CA PRO A 28 26.95 -9.73 9.27
C PRO A 28 25.85 -9.23 8.34
N ALA A 29 24.62 -9.76 8.44
CA ALA A 29 23.49 -9.31 7.65
C ALA A 29 23.01 -7.90 8.05
N GLU A 30 23.07 -7.57 9.36
CA GLU A 30 22.73 -6.23 9.84
C GLU A 30 23.78 -5.21 9.42
N ALA A 31 25.07 -5.56 9.50
CA ALA A 31 26.16 -4.70 9.03
C ALA A 31 26.03 -4.40 7.53
N ALA A 32 25.73 -5.43 6.73
CA ALA A 32 25.46 -5.30 5.30
C ALA A 32 24.24 -4.41 5.03
N TYR A 33 23.15 -4.58 5.79
CA TYR A 33 21.98 -3.72 5.69
C TYR A 33 22.28 -2.26 6.01
N ARG A 34 23.06 -1.97 7.05
CA ARG A 34 23.45 -0.59 7.39
C ARG A 34 24.27 0.08 6.29
N ALA A 35 25.26 -0.64 5.74
CA ALA A 35 26.07 -0.16 4.63
C ALA A 35 25.24 0.07 3.36
N PHE A 36 24.35 -0.88 3.02
CA PHE A 36 23.40 -0.74 1.93
C PHE A 36 22.51 0.50 2.12
N ARG A 37 21.93 0.69 3.31
CA ARG A 37 21.02 1.79 3.60
C ARG A 37 21.72 3.15 3.50
N GLU A 38 22.95 3.27 3.97
CA GLU A 38 23.74 4.49 3.82
C GLU A 38 23.98 4.83 2.34
N ALA A 39 24.44 3.84 1.56
CA ALA A 39 24.64 4.01 0.12
C ALA A 39 23.34 4.31 -0.63
N TYR A 40 22.21 3.69 -0.25
CA TYR A 40 20.90 3.93 -0.85
C TYR A 40 20.43 5.37 -0.64
N LEU A 41 20.69 5.94 0.54
CA LEU A 41 20.33 7.32 0.87
C LEU A 41 21.27 8.34 0.19
N ASP A 42 22.53 7.98 -0.06
CA ASP A 42 23.52 8.83 -0.75
C ASP A 42 23.45 8.73 -2.29
N ALA A 43 22.75 7.73 -2.82
CA ALA A 43 22.63 7.51 -4.26
C ALA A 43 22.07 8.75 -5.00
N GLY A 44 22.75 9.15 -6.08
CA GLY A 44 22.43 10.35 -6.84
C GLY A 44 21.27 10.19 -7.82
N SER A 45 20.76 8.97 -7.99
CA SER A 45 19.64 8.68 -8.88
C SER A 45 18.84 7.44 -8.46
N ARG A 46 17.60 7.35 -8.98
CA ARG A 46 16.75 6.17 -8.78
C ARG A 46 17.37 4.89 -9.36
N ALA A 47 18.06 4.98 -10.50
CA ALA A 47 18.72 3.83 -11.11
C ALA A 47 19.86 3.28 -10.24
N GLU A 48 20.61 4.17 -9.58
CA GLU A 48 21.64 3.78 -8.62
C GLU A 48 21.04 3.11 -7.38
N GLN A 49 19.94 3.67 -6.83
CA GLN A 49 19.20 3.05 -5.72
C GLN A 49 18.75 1.63 -6.07
N VAL A 50 18.16 1.44 -7.25
CA VAL A 50 17.67 0.13 -7.71
C VAL A 50 18.83 -0.86 -7.86
N ALA A 51 19.98 -0.44 -8.40
CA ALA A 51 21.15 -1.30 -8.51
C ALA A 51 21.68 -1.75 -7.13
N LEU A 52 21.65 -0.86 -6.13
CA LEU A 52 22.00 -1.19 -4.75
C LEU A 52 21.00 -2.18 -4.14
N VAL A 53 19.70 -1.96 -4.38
CA VAL A 53 18.64 -2.88 -3.94
C VAL A 53 18.85 -4.26 -4.54
N GLU A 54 19.04 -4.38 -5.86
CA GLU A 54 19.27 -5.66 -6.54
C GLU A 54 20.42 -6.44 -5.90
N GLY A 55 21.55 -5.77 -5.65
CA GLY A 55 22.70 -6.39 -4.97
C GLY A 55 22.34 -6.88 -3.57
N PHE A 56 21.73 -6.00 -2.75
CA PHE A 56 21.36 -6.34 -1.38
C PHE A 56 20.38 -7.51 -1.32
N VAL A 57 19.30 -7.48 -2.10
CA VAL A 57 18.28 -8.54 -2.07
C VAL A 57 18.78 -9.86 -2.66
N ALA A 58 19.69 -9.80 -3.64
CA ALA A 58 20.32 -10.99 -4.21
C ALA A 58 21.28 -11.67 -3.23
N GLU A 59 21.93 -10.95 -2.34
CA GLU A 59 22.86 -11.53 -1.36
C GLU A 59 22.18 -11.87 -0.04
N HIS A 60 21.21 -11.05 0.39
CA HIS A 60 20.60 -11.09 1.72
C HIS A 60 19.08 -11.28 1.70
N ALA A 61 18.57 -12.18 0.84
CA ALA A 61 17.14 -12.46 0.72
C ALA A 61 16.43 -12.81 2.05
N ASP A 62 17.17 -13.38 3.01
CA ASP A 62 16.65 -13.73 4.35
C ASP A 62 16.62 -12.56 5.34
N HIS A 63 17.20 -11.41 5.01
CA HIS A 63 17.18 -10.27 5.91
C HIS A 63 15.75 -9.70 6.00
N ARG A 64 15.31 -9.32 7.21
CA ARG A 64 13.95 -8.80 7.47
C ARG A 64 13.52 -7.62 6.58
N ALA A 65 14.48 -6.87 6.05
CA ALA A 65 14.23 -5.73 5.16
C ALA A 65 14.19 -6.12 3.67
N ALA A 66 14.67 -7.30 3.29
CA ALA A 66 14.82 -7.69 1.88
C ALA A 66 13.47 -7.75 1.15
N GLY A 67 12.43 -8.28 1.80
CA GLY A 67 11.07 -8.27 1.23
C GLY A 67 10.56 -6.86 0.93
N TYR A 68 10.78 -5.91 1.84
CA TYR A 68 10.41 -4.50 1.65
C TYR A 68 11.16 -3.86 0.48
N TYR A 69 12.48 -4.05 0.36
CA TYR A 69 13.22 -3.48 -0.77
C TYR A 69 12.97 -4.22 -2.09
N ALA A 70 12.53 -5.47 -2.06
CA ALA A 70 12.13 -6.18 -3.28
C ALA A 70 10.87 -5.57 -3.93
N THR A 71 9.96 -4.98 -3.15
CA THR A 71 8.82 -4.23 -3.72
C THR A 71 9.26 -2.94 -4.43
N ASP A 72 10.43 -2.41 -4.06
CA ASP A 72 11.07 -1.27 -4.71
C ASP A 72 11.52 -1.65 -6.15
N LEU A 73 11.98 -2.89 -6.34
CA LEU A 73 12.29 -3.46 -7.66
C LEU A 73 11.02 -3.68 -8.50
N ILE A 74 9.95 -4.17 -7.87
CA ILE A 74 8.63 -4.28 -8.51
C ILE A 74 8.20 -2.92 -9.03
N THR A 75 8.23 -1.90 -8.16
CA THR A 75 7.79 -0.54 -8.50
C THR A 75 8.59 0.01 -9.67
N TYR A 76 9.91 -0.07 -9.60
CA TYR A 76 10.76 0.49 -10.64
C TYR A 76 10.60 -0.24 -11.98
N TYR A 77 10.71 -1.57 -11.99
CA TYR A 77 10.68 -2.30 -13.26
C TYR A 77 9.27 -2.42 -13.83
N ALA A 78 8.27 -2.76 -13.02
CA ALA A 78 6.90 -2.97 -13.51
C ALA A 78 6.18 -1.64 -13.77
N HIS A 79 6.24 -0.70 -12.83
CA HIS A 79 5.45 0.54 -12.91
C HIS A 79 6.19 1.67 -13.59
N ASP A 80 7.43 2.00 -13.17
CA ASP A 80 8.15 3.14 -13.75
C ASP A 80 8.62 2.85 -15.20
N LEU A 81 9.10 1.63 -15.46
CA LEU A 81 9.65 1.25 -16.77
C LEU A 81 8.67 0.47 -17.66
N GLY A 82 7.52 0.03 -17.14
CA GLY A 82 6.56 -0.78 -17.90
C GLY A 82 7.12 -2.16 -18.31
N GLN A 83 8.00 -2.74 -17.48
CA GLN A 83 8.69 -4.02 -17.71
C GLN A 83 8.29 -5.07 -16.64
N PRO A 84 7.01 -5.47 -16.56
CA PRO A 84 6.55 -6.42 -15.53
C PRO A 84 7.24 -7.78 -15.61
N ALA A 85 7.59 -8.26 -16.81
CA ALA A 85 8.33 -9.51 -16.99
C ALA A 85 9.72 -9.46 -16.33
N ARG A 86 10.41 -8.31 -16.41
CA ARG A 86 11.72 -8.14 -15.79
C ARG A 86 11.62 -8.06 -14.27
N ALA A 87 10.62 -7.35 -13.74
CA ALA A 87 10.34 -7.34 -12.31
C ALA A 87 10.14 -8.78 -11.79
N TYR A 88 9.33 -9.57 -12.49
CA TYR A 88 9.09 -10.96 -12.14
C TYR A 88 10.35 -11.83 -12.15
N GLU A 89 11.15 -11.75 -13.20
CA GLU A 89 12.39 -12.53 -13.33
C GLU A 89 13.42 -12.24 -12.24
N ILE A 90 13.43 -11.02 -11.70
CA ILE A 90 14.35 -10.62 -10.64
C ILE A 90 13.81 -11.04 -9.26
N VAL A 91 12.52 -10.83 -9.00
CA VAL A 91 11.95 -10.96 -7.66
C VAL A 91 11.46 -12.38 -7.35
N GLU A 92 10.92 -13.12 -8.32
CA GLU A 92 10.40 -14.48 -8.07
C GLU A 92 11.42 -15.42 -7.42
N PRO A 93 12.70 -15.46 -7.86
CA PRO A 93 13.69 -16.36 -7.25
C PRO A 93 13.93 -16.09 -5.76
N MET A 94 13.67 -14.86 -5.29
CA MET A 94 13.81 -14.50 -3.89
C MET A 94 12.81 -15.22 -2.99
N LEU A 95 11.59 -15.50 -3.49
CA LEU A 95 10.53 -16.12 -2.70
C LEU A 95 10.96 -17.48 -2.12
N SER A 96 11.74 -18.24 -2.90
CA SER A 96 12.28 -19.53 -2.46
C SER A 96 13.37 -19.43 -1.39
N ARG A 97 14.00 -18.25 -1.27
CA ARG A 97 15.15 -17.99 -0.39
C ARG A 97 14.77 -17.32 0.91
N MET A 98 13.65 -16.59 0.97
CA MET A 98 13.17 -15.93 2.17
C MET A 98 12.65 -16.95 3.17
N THR A 99 13.14 -16.98 4.41
CA THR A 99 12.74 -17.94 5.44
C THR A 99 11.52 -17.51 6.25
N ASP A 100 11.28 -16.21 6.37
CA ASP A 100 10.10 -15.64 7.05
C ASP A 100 8.82 -15.81 6.21
N PRO A 101 7.82 -16.59 6.67
CA PRO A 101 6.60 -16.82 5.89
C PRO A 101 5.74 -15.57 5.66
N GLU A 102 5.65 -14.66 6.64
CA GLU A 102 4.86 -13.43 6.49
C GLU A 102 5.49 -12.50 5.45
N GLY A 103 6.81 -12.25 5.55
CA GLY A 103 7.53 -11.49 4.54
C GLY A 103 7.45 -12.13 3.15
N ARG A 104 7.49 -13.47 3.07
CA ARG A 104 7.35 -14.20 1.80
C ARG A 104 5.94 -14.08 1.21
N LEU A 105 4.90 -14.20 2.03
CA LEU A 105 3.50 -13.98 1.62
C LEU A 105 3.30 -12.55 1.11
N TYR A 106 3.79 -11.56 1.85
CA TYR A 106 3.72 -10.15 1.45
C TYR A 106 4.36 -9.92 0.08
N LEU A 107 5.60 -10.40 -0.13
CA LEU A 107 6.28 -10.24 -1.41
C LEU A 107 5.57 -11.00 -2.54
N ALA A 108 5.07 -12.20 -2.29
CA ALA A 108 4.30 -12.96 -3.28
C ALA A 108 3.00 -12.24 -3.68
N ALA A 109 2.30 -11.64 -2.72
CA ALA A 109 1.08 -10.88 -2.93
C ALA A 109 1.33 -9.61 -3.77
N GLU A 110 2.43 -8.90 -3.54
CA GLU A 110 2.83 -7.75 -4.37
C GLU A 110 3.29 -8.19 -5.78
N LEU A 111 3.91 -9.37 -5.89
CA LEU A 111 4.38 -9.89 -7.16
C LEU A 111 3.27 -10.48 -8.04
N ALA A 112 2.19 -11.00 -7.46
CA ALA A 112 1.11 -11.67 -8.19
C ALA A 112 0.46 -10.80 -9.29
N PRO A 113 0.09 -9.52 -9.06
CA PRO A 113 -0.40 -8.62 -10.11
C PRO A 113 0.61 -8.42 -11.25
N VAL A 114 1.88 -8.25 -10.91
CA VAL A 114 2.97 -8.06 -11.87
C VAL A 114 3.19 -9.32 -12.71
N ALA A 115 3.05 -10.50 -12.09
CA ALA A 115 3.09 -11.77 -12.79
C ALA A 115 1.96 -11.84 -13.83
N ALA A 116 0.73 -11.46 -13.46
CA ALA A 116 -0.42 -11.42 -14.35
C ALA A 116 -0.20 -10.45 -15.53
N ASP A 117 0.32 -9.24 -15.27
CA ASP A 117 0.67 -8.27 -16.30
C ASP A 117 1.76 -8.77 -17.26
N ALA A 118 2.66 -9.64 -16.77
CA ALA A 118 3.66 -10.33 -17.57
C ALA A 118 3.11 -11.57 -18.31
N GLY A 119 1.81 -11.86 -18.24
CA GLY A 119 1.19 -13.05 -18.81
C GLY A 119 1.56 -14.36 -18.10
N ARG A 120 1.98 -14.27 -16.83
CA ARG A 120 2.31 -15.40 -15.95
C ARG A 120 1.25 -15.53 -14.85
N SER A 121 1.28 -16.64 -14.13
CA SER A 121 0.48 -16.84 -12.92
C SER A 121 1.39 -17.11 -11.73
N LEU A 122 1.03 -16.57 -10.58
CA LEU A 122 1.67 -16.85 -9.29
C LEU A 122 0.60 -17.35 -8.32
N ASP A 123 0.70 -18.63 -7.96
CA ASP A 123 -0.20 -19.24 -7.00
C ASP A 123 0.14 -18.78 -5.58
N LEU A 124 -0.81 -18.13 -4.90
CA LEU A 124 -0.65 -17.64 -3.53
C LEU A 124 -0.81 -18.75 -2.48
N ALA A 125 -1.47 -19.87 -2.81
CA ALA A 125 -1.85 -20.90 -1.84
C ALA A 125 -0.67 -21.47 -1.02
N PRO A 126 0.52 -21.77 -1.60
CA PRO A 126 1.65 -22.27 -0.82
C PRO A 126 2.19 -21.25 0.19
N TYR A 127 2.11 -19.95 -0.13
CA TYR A 127 2.56 -18.88 0.75
C TYR A 127 1.58 -18.66 1.89
N ILE A 128 0.29 -18.71 1.60
CA ILE A 128 -0.77 -18.61 2.61
C ILE A 128 -0.68 -19.78 3.60
N ALA A 129 -0.55 -21.01 3.09
CA ALA A 129 -0.43 -22.21 3.92
C ALA A 129 0.81 -22.17 4.84
N ALA A 130 1.91 -21.54 4.39
CA ALA A 130 3.12 -21.39 5.20
C ALA A 130 2.90 -20.45 6.40
N VAL A 131 2.10 -19.39 6.25
CA VAL A 131 1.74 -18.50 7.36
C VAL A 131 0.72 -19.17 8.28
N GLU A 132 -0.30 -19.83 7.73
CA GLU A 132 -1.32 -20.56 8.51
C GLU A 132 -0.72 -21.67 9.37
N ALA A 133 0.40 -22.27 8.94
CA ALA A 133 1.14 -23.25 9.73
C ALA A 133 1.77 -22.66 11.01
N GLN A 134 1.94 -21.34 11.10
CA GLN A 134 2.46 -20.65 12.29
C GLN A 134 1.34 -20.21 13.25
N GLY A 135 0.10 -20.15 12.78
CA GLY A 135 -1.07 -19.76 13.56
C GLY A 135 -2.15 -19.10 12.72
N PRO A 136 -3.22 -18.58 13.35
CA PRO A 136 -4.26 -17.85 12.64
C PRO A 136 -3.69 -16.59 11.96
N LEU A 137 -4.10 -16.35 10.71
CA LEU A 137 -3.71 -15.17 9.94
C LEU A 137 -4.08 -13.88 10.68
N SER A 138 -3.15 -12.92 10.69
CA SER A 138 -3.42 -11.56 11.16
C SER A 138 -4.37 -10.84 10.19
N PHE A 139 -5.00 -9.74 10.63
CA PHE A 139 -5.80 -8.95 9.68
C PHE A 139 -4.97 -8.42 8.51
N ASP A 140 -3.71 -8.03 8.75
CA ASP A 140 -2.83 -7.46 7.73
C ASP A 140 -2.49 -8.53 6.66
N SER A 141 -2.30 -9.79 7.08
CA SER A 141 -2.12 -10.92 6.16
C SER A 141 -3.40 -11.19 5.36
N LEU A 142 -4.58 -11.14 6.00
CA LEU A 142 -5.87 -11.29 5.30
C LEU A 142 -6.09 -10.18 4.26
N GLU A 143 -5.77 -8.93 4.62
CA GLU A 143 -5.84 -7.77 3.72
C GLU A 143 -4.90 -7.92 2.52
N THR A 144 -3.67 -8.34 2.77
CA THR A 144 -2.68 -8.63 1.74
C THR A 144 -3.20 -9.66 0.73
N ILE A 145 -3.79 -10.76 1.22
CA ILE A 145 -4.33 -11.83 0.37
C ILE A 145 -5.52 -11.33 -0.45
N MET A 146 -6.53 -10.73 0.19
CA MET A 146 -7.75 -10.30 -0.52
C MET A 146 -7.46 -9.19 -1.54
N ALA A 147 -6.52 -8.28 -1.23
CA ALA A 147 -6.11 -7.22 -2.15
C ALA A 147 -5.39 -7.78 -3.38
N ALA A 148 -4.43 -8.69 -3.19
CA ALA A 148 -3.72 -9.33 -4.29
C ALA A 148 -4.66 -10.17 -5.16
N ALA A 149 -5.53 -10.98 -4.53
CA ALA A 149 -6.55 -11.76 -5.21
C ALA A 149 -7.48 -10.90 -6.08
N CYS A 150 -7.95 -9.76 -5.55
CA CYS A 150 -8.75 -8.81 -6.33
C CYS A 150 -8.00 -8.20 -7.51
N LYS A 151 -6.70 -7.91 -7.38
CA LYS A 151 -5.89 -7.35 -8.48
C LYS A 151 -5.70 -8.36 -9.62
N VAL A 152 -5.56 -9.66 -9.31
CA VAL A 152 -5.40 -10.72 -10.32
C VAL A 152 -6.73 -11.32 -10.81
N GLY A 153 -7.86 -10.90 -10.22
CA GLY A 153 -9.19 -11.40 -10.58
C GLY A 153 -9.54 -12.78 -10.03
N ASP A 154 -8.85 -13.24 -8.98
CA ASP A 154 -9.23 -14.45 -8.23
C ASP A 154 -10.34 -14.11 -7.22
N TRP A 155 -11.55 -13.94 -7.75
CA TRP A 155 -12.72 -13.52 -6.95
C TRP A 155 -13.11 -14.51 -5.85
N PRO A 156 -13.07 -15.84 -6.06
CA PRO A 156 -13.31 -16.80 -4.98
C PRO A 156 -12.31 -16.61 -3.83
N LEU A 157 -11.01 -16.52 -4.12
CA LEU A 157 -9.99 -16.30 -3.09
C LEU A 157 -10.20 -14.97 -2.36
N ALA A 158 -10.43 -13.88 -3.12
CA ALA A 158 -10.71 -12.57 -2.55
C ALA A 158 -11.92 -12.59 -1.61
N GLY A 159 -13.01 -13.25 -2.03
CA GLY A 159 -14.23 -13.37 -1.24
C GLY A 159 -14.04 -14.16 0.05
N THR A 160 -13.37 -15.33 -0.02
CA THR A 160 -13.07 -16.16 1.15
C THR A 160 -12.24 -15.41 2.19
N TYR A 161 -11.17 -14.74 1.76
CA TYR A 161 -10.29 -14.03 2.69
C TYR A 161 -10.90 -12.70 3.19
N ALA A 162 -11.77 -12.06 2.41
CA ALA A 162 -12.55 -10.92 2.87
C ALA A 162 -13.60 -11.32 3.94
N GLU A 163 -14.25 -12.48 3.81
CA GLU A 163 -15.15 -13.01 4.85
C GLU A 163 -14.38 -13.34 6.14
N ALA A 164 -13.20 -13.95 6.01
CA ALA A 164 -12.31 -14.19 7.16
C ALA A 164 -11.86 -12.88 7.83
N ALA A 165 -11.55 -11.84 7.04
CA ALA A 165 -11.19 -10.51 7.54
C ALA A 165 -12.36 -9.84 8.29
N GLU A 166 -13.60 -10.00 7.78
CA GLU A 166 -14.81 -9.53 8.45
C GLU A 166 -14.99 -10.23 9.79
N ALA A 167 -14.91 -11.56 9.83
CA ALA A 167 -15.04 -12.35 11.06
C ALA A 167 -13.97 -12.02 12.11
N ARG A 168 -12.76 -11.66 11.67
CA ARG A 168 -11.64 -11.23 12.54
C ARG A 168 -11.73 -9.75 12.95
N SER A 169 -12.68 -8.98 12.43
CA SER A 169 -12.87 -7.58 12.81
C SER A 169 -13.54 -7.47 14.19
N THR A 170 -12.82 -7.87 15.24
CA THR A 170 -13.26 -7.79 16.65
C THR A 170 -12.21 -7.09 17.52
N PRO A 171 -12.59 -6.52 18.68
CA PRO A 171 -11.66 -5.91 19.62
C PRO A 171 -10.56 -6.87 20.11
N GLU A 172 -10.89 -8.13 20.35
CA GLU A 172 -9.96 -9.15 20.84
C GLU A 172 -8.90 -9.46 19.80
N ALA A 173 -9.31 -9.68 18.55
CA ALA A 173 -8.40 -9.93 17.45
C ALA A 173 -7.52 -8.70 17.14
N TRP A 174 -8.09 -7.49 17.22
CA TRP A 174 -7.31 -6.26 17.07
C TRP A 174 -6.19 -6.15 18.11
N ARG A 175 -6.50 -6.41 19.37
CA ARG A 175 -5.50 -6.39 20.46
C ARG A 175 -4.46 -7.50 20.32
N ALA A 176 -4.88 -8.68 19.87
CA ALA A 176 -3.97 -9.79 19.61
C ALA A 176 -2.95 -9.44 18.52
N ASP A 177 -3.38 -8.75 17.46
CA ASP A 177 -2.49 -8.28 16.39
C ASP A 177 -1.62 -7.08 16.83
N ASN A 178 -2.04 -6.33 17.87
CA ASN A 178 -1.39 -5.09 18.31
C ASN A 178 -1.01 -5.10 19.81
N PRO A 179 -0.24 -6.09 20.30
CA PRO A 179 -0.03 -6.30 21.75
C PRO A 179 0.75 -5.18 22.44
N LYS A 180 1.45 -4.33 21.68
CA LYS A 180 2.25 -3.21 22.21
C LYS A 180 1.50 -1.89 22.24
N ARG A 181 0.27 -1.83 21.72
CA ARG A 181 -0.51 -0.59 21.63
C ARG A 181 -1.51 -0.50 22.77
N GLU A 182 -1.32 0.48 23.64
CA GLU A 182 -2.26 0.81 24.71
C GLU A 182 -3.24 1.87 24.18
N LEU A 183 -4.39 1.41 23.69
CA LEU A 183 -5.49 2.27 23.23
C LEU A 183 -6.72 2.07 24.10
N SER A 184 -7.54 3.11 24.19
CA SER A 184 -8.87 3.06 24.82
C SER A 184 -9.82 2.14 24.04
N ASP A 185 -10.91 1.69 24.70
CA ASP A 185 -11.94 0.86 24.05
C ASP A 185 -12.58 1.57 22.85
N GLU A 186 -12.78 2.88 22.93
CA GLU A 186 -13.35 3.70 21.84
C GLU A 186 -12.41 3.76 20.62
N GLU A 187 -11.10 3.93 20.86
CA GLU A 187 -10.11 3.90 19.79
C GLU A 187 -10.04 2.51 19.16
N VAL A 188 -10.06 1.44 19.96
CA VAL A 188 -10.11 0.06 19.45
C VAL A 188 -11.36 -0.18 18.62
N ALA A 189 -12.54 0.26 19.08
CA ALA A 189 -13.79 0.16 18.33
C ALA A 189 -13.69 0.87 16.96
N THR A 190 -13.08 2.04 16.92
CA THR A 190 -12.83 2.77 15.65
C THR A 190 -11.92 1.98 14.72
N ARG A 191 -10.87 1.32 15.22
CA ARG A 191 -9.97 0.51 14.40
C ARG A 191 -10.64 -0.75 13.89
N VAL A 192 -11.43 -1.42 14.72
CA VAL A 192 -12.25 -2.58 14.36
C VAL A 192 -13.25 -2.23 13.27
N GLN A 193 -13.92 -1.08 13.39
CA GLN A 193 -14.85 -0.60 12.39
C GLN A 193 -14.17 -0.40 11.03
N ARG A 194 -12.97 0.19 10.99
CA ARG A 194 -12.18 0.34 9.75
C ARG A 194 -11.80 -1.01 9.13
N ARG A 195 -11.42 -1.99 9.94
CA ARG A 195 -11.14 -3.36 9.48
C ARG A 195 -12.37 -3.97 8.81
N ARG A 196 -13.55 -3.83 9.45
CA ARG A 196 -14.82 -4.32 8.91
C ARG A 196 -15.18 -3.67 7.58
N VAL A 197 -15.09 -2.35 7.48
CA VAL A 197 -15.37 -1.61 6.23
C VAL A 197 -14.46 -2.08 5.09
N THR A 198 -13.18 -2.32 5.40
CA THR A 198 -12.21 -2.84 4.43
C THR A 198 -12.61 -4.24 3.95
N ALA A 199 -12.93 -5.15 4.88
CA ALA A 199 -13.39 -6.49 4.55
C ALA A 199 -14.68 -6.49 3.70
N LEU A 200 -15.70 -5.71 4.11
CA LEU A 200 -16.95 -5.56 3.36
C LEU A 200 -16.72 -5.04 1.94
N THR A 201 -15.81 -4.07 1.78
CA THR A 201 -15.46 -3.49 0.48
C THR A 201 -14.89 -4.55 -0.49
N TYR A 202 -13.91 -5.34 -0.04
CA TYR A 202 -13.33 -6.40 -0.86
C TYR A 202 -14.31 -7.53 -1.13
N ARG A 203 -15.13 -7.92 -0.14
CA ARG A 203 -16.17 -8.94 -0.30
C ARG A 203 -17.24 -8.50 -1.31
N ALA A 204 -17.72 -7.26 -1.21
CA ALA A 204 -18.66 -6.68 -2.17
C ALA A 204 -18.12 -6.73 -3.60
N TRP A 205 -16.86 -6.33 -3.79
CA TRP A 205 -16.22 -6.36 -5.11
C TRP A 205 -16.05 -7.78 -5.64
N ALA A 206 -15.63 -8.73 -4.80
CA ALA A 206 -15.53 -10.14 -5.16
C ALA A 206 -16.89 -10.73 -5.58
N LEU A 207 -17.97 -10.44 -4.82
CA LEU A 207 -19.33 -10.90 -5.13
C LEU A 207 -19.84 -10.30 -6.44
N TYR A 208 -19.59 -9.01 -6.67
CA TYR A 208 -19.99 -8.32 -7.90
C TYR A 208 -19.40 -9.01 -9.13
N ASN A 209 -18.09 -9.29 -9.10
CA ASN A 209 -17.41 -9.96 -10.22
C ASN A 209 -17.74 -11.46 -10.34
N GLN A 210 -18.41 -12.05 -9.35
CA GLN A 210 -19.00 -13.39 -9.41
C GLN A 210 -20.46 -13.37 -9.91
N GLY A 211 -21.00 -12.21 -10.26
CA GLY A 211 -22.38 -12.06 -10.75
C GLY A 211 -23.44 -11.95 -9.65
N GLN A 212 -23.04 -11.84 -8.38
CA GLN A 212 -23.94 -11.63 -7.25
C GLN A 212 -24.21 -10.13 -7.02
N THR A 213 -24.67 -9.44 -8.06
CA THR A 213 -24.80 -7.97 -8.09
C THR A 213 -25.61 -7.39 -6.94
N ALA A 214 -26.80 -7.94 -6.66
CA ALA A 214 -27.67 -7.40 -5.61
C ALA A 214 -27.05 -7.51 -4.20
N GLU A 215 -26.39 -8.62 -3.91
CA GLU A 215 -25.68 -8.84 -2.65
C GLU A 215 -24.47 -7.91 -2.53
N ALA A 216 -23.70 -7.77 -3.61
CA ALA A 216 -22.56 -6.86 -3.67
C ALA A 216 -22.94 -5.40 -3.41
N LEU A 217 -24.01 -4.91 -4.05
CA LEU A 217 -24.49 -3.53 -3.84
C LEU A 217 -24.95 -3.30 -2.40
N ALA A 218 -25.64 -4.27 -1.80
CA ALA A 218 -26.02 -4.19 -0.39
C ALA A 218 -24.80 -4.13 0.55
N LEU A 219 -23.74 -4.89 0.27
CA LEU A 219 -22.50 -4.81 1.06
C LEU A 219 -21.75 -3.49 0.85
N PHE A 220 -21.76 -2.91 -0.36
CA PHE A 220 -21.20 -1.57 -0.58
C PHE A 220 -21.96 -0.50 0.21
N GLU A 221 -23.30 -0.55 0.21
CA GLU A 221 -24.14 0.35 1.01
C GLU A 221 -23.84 0.19 2.51
N GLN A 222 -23.71 -1.06 2.98
CA GLN A 222 -23.35 -1.32 4.36
C GLN A 222 -21.96 -0.74 4.70
N ALA A 223 -20.95 -0.98 3.86
CA ALA A 223 -19.60 -0.45 4.06
C ALA A 223 -19.59 1.09 4.10
N ASP A 224 -20.43 1.74 3.28
CA ASP A 224 -20.55 3.21 3.24
C ASP A 224 -21.25 3.80 4.46
N HIS A 225 -22.30 3.15 4.95
CA HIS A 225 -22.94 3.53 6.22
C HIS A 225 -21.94 3.48 7.39
N ASP A 226 -21.08 2.47 7.34
CA ASP A 226 -20.14 2.10 8.39
C ASP A 226 -18.78 2.82 8.30
N ARG A 227 -18.55 3.60 7.23
CA ARG A 227 -17.24 4.19 6.95
C ARG A 227 -16.88 5.31 7.91
N ALA A 228 -15.62 5.33 8.31
CA ALA A 228 -14.98 6.52 8.85
C ALA A 228 -14.17 7.19 7.73
N ASN A 229 -14.51 8.43 7.42
CA ASN A 229 -13.77 9.20 6.43
C ASN A 229 -12.54 9.86 7.05
N ASP A 230 -11.48 10.02 6.26
CA ASP A 230 -10.38 10.91 6.61
C ASP A 230 -10.81 12.39 6.53
N TYR A 231 -9.85 13.28 6.78
CA TYR A 231 -10.09 14.72 6.73
C TYR A 231 -10.60 15.20 5.35
N LEU A 232 -10.09 14.59 4.28
CA LEU A 232 -10.46 14.89 2.89
C LEU A 232 -11.77 14.20 2.47
N GLY A 233 -12.37 13.41 3.36
CA GLY A 233 -13.61 12.69 3.12
C GLY A 233 -13.42 11.35 2.40
N LEU A 234 -12.19 10.84 2.29
CA LEU A 234 -11.87 9.58 1.64
C LEU A 234 -12.10 8.42 2.60
N ALA A 235 -12.64 7.32 2.08
CA ALA A 235 -12.66 6.06 2.80
C ALA A 235 -11.25 5.47 2.92
N SER A 236 -10.96 4.76 4.01
CA SER A 236 -9.67 4.06 4.21
C SER A 236 -9.48 2.84 3.30
N ALA A 237 -10.56 2.38 2.69
CA ALA A 237 -10.62 1.22 1.81
C ALA A 237 -10.96 1.69 0.38
N PRO A 238 -10.71 0.89 -0.66
CA PRO A 238 -11.04 1.23 -2.06
C PRO A 238 -12.54 1.21 -2.38
N LEU A 239 -13.38 1.62 -1.43
CA LEU A 239 -14.83 1.56 -1.47
C LEU A 239 -15.38 2.38 -2.65
N ASP A 240 -14.96 3.64 -2.76
CA ASP A 240 -15.53 4.54 -3.75
C ASP A 240 -15.16 4.10 -5.17
N ARG A 241 -13.91 3.69 -5.43
CA ARG A 241 -13.55 3.12 -6.74
C ARG A 241 -14.22 1.80 -7.08
N PHE A 242 -14.34 0.85 -6.14
CA PHE A 242 -14.97 -0.43 -6.43
C PHE A 242 -16.47 -0.27 -6.67
N TRP A 243 -17.14 0.53 -5.84
CA TRP A 243 -18.56 0.79 -6.02
C TRP A 243 -18.85 1.62 -7.27
N ALA A 244 -18.07 2.67 -7.55
CA ALA A 244 -18.20 3.42 -8.80
C ALA A 244 -18.01 2.53 -10.04
N SER A 245 -17.04 1.61 -9.99
CA SER A 245 -16.82 0.66 -11.07
C SER A 245 -18.02 -0.28 -11.28
N ALA A 246 -18.64 -0.74 -10.19
CA ALA A 246 -19.87 -1.53 -10.26
C ALA A 246 -21.03 -0.70 -10.85
N LEU A 247 -21.28 0.51 -10.35
CA LEU A 247 -22.33 1.41 -10.83
C LEU A 247 -22.18 1.72 -12.33
N LEU A 248 -20.95 1.95 -12.79
CA LEU A 248 -20.66 2.21 -14.20
C LEU A 248 -21.04 1.01 -15.08
N ARG A 249 -20.77 -0.21 -14.61
CA ARG A 249 -21.12 -1.46 -15.32
C ARG A 249 -22.63 -1.74 -15.30
N GLU A 250 -23.34 -1.30 -14.26
CA GLU A 250 -24.81 -1.32 -14.20
C GLU A 250 -25.47 -0.20 -15.03
N GLY A 251 -24.66 0.68 -15.66
CA GLY A 251 -25.15 1.77 -16.51
C GLY A 251 -25.51 3.05 -15.76
N ASP A 252 -25.28 3.13 -14.45
CA ASP A 252 -25.47 4.35 -13.66
C ASP A 252 -24.19 5.18 -13.63
N ALA A 253 -23.83 5.70 -14.81
CA ALA A 253 -22.62 6.50 -14.98
C ALA A 253 -22.63 7.80 -14.16
N ALA A 254 -23.82 8.38 -13.90
CA ALA A 254 -23.96 9.60 -13.11
C ALA A 254 -23.62 9.34 -11.63
N ALA A 255 -24.19 8.28 -11.03
CA ALA A 255 -23.85 7.89 -9.67
C ALA A 255 -22.39 7.46 -9.54
N ALA A 256 -21.87 6.71 -10.53
CA ALA A 256 -20.46 6.34 -10.59
C ALA A 256 -19.54 7.57 -10.57
N LEU A 257 -19.84 8.58 -11.40
CA LEU A 257 -19.06 9.82 -11.50
C LEU A 257 -19.08 10.60 -10.19
N GLU A 258 -20.24 10.76 -9.56
CA GLU A 258 -20.36 11.43 -8.26
C GLU A 258 -19.49 10.75 -7.20
N ARG A 259 -19.57 9.42 -7.13
CA ARG A 259 -18.87 8.60 -6.15
C ARG A 259 -17.35 8.70 -6.28
N ILE A 260 -16.82 8.49 -7.49
CA ILE A 260 -15.38 8.45 -7.74
C ILE A 260 -14.70 9.84 -7.72
N SER A 261 -15.49 10.91 -7.86
CA SER A 261 -14.97 12.29 -7.96
C SER A 261 -14.02 12.66 -6.82
N ARG A 262 -14.32 12.26 -5.58
CA ARG A 262 -13.49 12.63 -4.42
C ARG A 262 -12.13 11.93 -4.43
N GLU A 263 -12.11 10.62 -4.68
CA GLU A 263 -10.89 9.83 -4.77
C GLU A 263 -10.04 10.26 -5.97
N ALA A 264 -10.65 10.59 -7.12
CA ALA A 264 -9.94 11.09 -8.30
C ALA A 264 -9.25 12.45 -8.06
N VAL A 265 -9.76 13.26 -7.14
CA VAL A 265 -9.22 14.60 -6.81
C VAL A 265 -8.21 14.56 -5.67
N PHE A 266 -8.48 13.77 -4.63
CA PHE A 266 -7.71 13.81 -3.37
C PHE A 266 -7.04 12.49 -2.99
N GLY A 267 -7.44 11.37 -3.61
CA GLY A 267 -6.96 10.04 -3.29
C GLY A 267 -5.85 9.56 -4.22
N ASP A 268 -5.81 8.24 -4.42
CA ASP A 268 -4.89 7.59 -5.34
C ASP A 268 -5.34 7.86 -6.80
N ARG A 269 -4.74 8.89 -7.40
CA ARG A 269 -5.08 9.35 -8.74
C ARG A 269 -4.82 8.26 -9.79
N ASP A 270 -3.79 7.45 -9.63
CA ASP A 270 -3.42 6.45 -10.63
C ASP A 270 -4.48 5.34 -10.71
N GLN A 271 -5.09 5.00 -9.57
CA GLN A 271 -6.17 4.02 -9.49
C GLN A 271 -7.56 4.62 -9.79
N ALA A 272 -7.84 5.84 -9.34
CA ALA A 272 -9.17 6.45 -9.44
C ALA A 272 -9.42 7.16 -10.78
N ALA A 273 -8.39 7.73 -11.41
CA ALA A 273 -8.54 8.48 -12.66
C ALA A 273 -9.11 7.64 -13.81
N PRO A 274 -8.71 6.37 -14.03
CA PRO A 274 -9.30 5.54 -15.08
C PRO A 274 -10.83 5.40 -14.94
N VAL A 275 -11.32 5.13 -13.72
CA VAL A 275 -12.75 4.99 -13.45
C VAL A 275 -13.48 6.32 -13.62
N PHE A 276 -12.89 7.42 -13.13
CA PHE A 276 -13.44 8.76 -13.30
C PHE A 276 -13.57 9.15 -14.78
N ARG A 277 -12.54 8.90 -15.60
CA ARG A 277 -12.55 9.18 -17.05
C ARG A 277 -13.66 8.42 -17.76
N GLN A 278 -13.81 7.13 -17.46
CA GLN A 278 -14.87 6.31 -18.06
C GLN A 278 -16.26 6.79 -17.66
N ALA A 279 -16.48 7.11 -16.38
CA ALA A 279 -17.76 7.64 -15.91
C ALA A 279 -18.07 9.01 -16.53
N TRP A 280 -17.08 9.90 -16.63
CA TRP A 280 -17.22 11.20 -17.29
C TRP A 280 -17.60 11.06 -18.76
N ALA A 281 -16.90 10.22 -19.50
CA ALA A 281 -17.18 9.97 -20.91
C ALA A 281 -18.58 9.36 -21.12
N ALA A 282 -19.00 8.45 -20.23
CA ALA A 282 -20.33 7.87 -20.29
C ALA A 282 -21.45 8.89 -20.03
N VAL A 283 -21.22 9.88 -19.15
CA VAL A 283 -22.19 10.96 -18.87
C VAL A 283 -22.21 12.01 -19.98
N ASN A 284 -21.05 12.40 -20.51
CA ASN A 284 -20.92 13.56 -21.41
C ASN A 284 -20.73 13.20 -22.89
N GLY A 285 -20.61 11.92 -23.21
CA GLY A 285 -20.37 11.41 -24.57
C GLY A 285 -18.91 11.51 -25.05
N SER A 286 -18.02 12.16 -24.29
CA SER A 286 -16.57 12.22 -24.57
C SER A 286 -15.77 12.60 -23.31
N GLU A 287 -14.43 12.53 -23.40
CA GLU A 287 -13.53 13.02 -22.35
C GLU A 287 -13.25 14.53 -22.43
N GLU A 288 -13.89 15.26 -23.34
CA GLU A 288 -13.71 16.72 -23.44
C GLU A 288 -14.12 17.41 -22.13
N GLY A 289 -13.33 18.40 -21.69
CA GLY A 289 -13.57 19.16 -20.47
C GLY A 289 -13.20 18.44 -19.16
N LEU A 290 -12.63 17.24 -19.21
CA LEU A 290 -12.30 16.45 -18.03
C LEU A 290 -11.34 17.16 -17.05
N ASP A 291 -10.28 17.77 -17.55
CA ASP A 291 -9.30 18.48 -16.70
C ASP A 291 -9.93 19.70 -16.00
N GLU A 292 -10.77 20.43 -16.71
CA GLU A 292 -11.53 21.54 -16.12
C GLU A 292 -12.51 21.02 -15.07
N GLN A 293 -13.19 19.89 -15.33
CA GLN A 293 -14.06 19.28 -14.33
C GLN A 293 -13.30 18.85 -13.07
N LEU A 294 -12.12 18.21 -13.21
CA LEU A 294 -11.31 17.84 -12.06
C LEU A 294 -10.89 19.08 -11.26
N TRP A 295 -10.54 20.16 -11.96
CA TRP A 295 -10.24 21.45 -11.33
C TRP A 295 -11.45 22.03 -10.58
N GLN A 296 -12.64 22.03 -11.19
CA GLN A 296 -13.88 22.50 -10.56
C GLN A 296 -14.30 21.63 -9.38
N ALA A 297 -14.19 20.30 -9.52
CA ALA A 297 -14.46 19.34 -8.46
C ALA A 297 -13.52 19.57 -7.27
N ARG A 298 -12.24 19.88 -7.52
CA ARG A 298 -11.29 20.26 -6.48
C ARG A 298 -11.74 21.49 -5.71
N GLN A 299 -12.22 22.54 -6.39
CA GLN A 299 -12.72 23.73 -5.72
C GLN A 299 -14.00 23.46 -4.92
N ARG A 300 -14.94 22.68 -5.48
CA ARG A 300 -16.21 22.34 -4.82
C ARG A 300 -16.02 21.43 -3.61
N LEU A 301 -15.11 20.47 -3.70
CA LEU A 301 -14.89 19.48 -2.64
C LEU A 301 -13.85 19.95 -1.60
N ALA A 302 -13.08 21.00 -1.90
CA ALA A 302 -12.18 21.62 -0.94
C ALA A 302 -12.96 22.09 0.29
N ARG A 303 -12.55 21.61 1.46
CA ARG A 303 -13.11 22.06 2.74
C ARG A 303 -12.34 23.27 3.24
N THR A 304 -13.06 24.20 3.86
CA THR A 304 -12.43 25.23 4.67
C THR A 304 -11.75 24.54 5.86
N ILE A 305 -10.48 24.85 6.08
CA ILE A 305 -9.78 24.41 7.28
C ILE A 305 -10.26 25.29 8.43
N ASP A 306 -10.86 24.68 9.45
CA ASP A 306 -11.18 25.37 10.71
C ASP A 306 -9.88 25.88 11.34
N ASP A 307 -9.95 27.06 11.97
CA ASP A 307 -8.81 27.57 12.70
C ASP A 307 -8.50 26.63 13.88
N PHE A 308 -7.24 26.25 14.02
CA PHE A 308 -6.77 25.37 15.08
C PHE A 308 -5.50 25.95 15.70
N THR A 309 -5.24 25.56 16.94
CA THR A 309 -4.11 26.05 17.72
C THR A 309 -3.18 24.88 18.01
N LEU A 310 -1.88 25.05 17.71
CA LEU A 310 -0.83 24.11 18.08
C LEU A 310 0.23 24.80 18.94
N ALA A 311 0.83 24.04 19.84
CA ALA A 311 2.01 24.46 20.57
C ALA A 311 3.25 24.35 19.66
N ASP A 312 4.16 25.32 19.75
CA ASP A 312 5.53 25.14 19.27
C ASP A 312 6.39 24.33 20.26
N TYR A 313 7.67 24.13 19.92
CA TYR A 313 8.63 23.40 20.76
C TYR A 313 8.86 24.05 22.13
N ASP A 314 8.59 25.34 22.26
CA ASP A 314 8.70 26.10 23.52
C ASP A 314 7.37 26.10 24.30
N GLY A 315 6.34 25.38 23.82
CA GLY A 315 5.02 25.29 24.43
C GLY A 315 4.12 26.50 24.17
N ARG A 316 4.56 27.45 23.34
CA ARG A 316 3.77 28.64 22.99
C ARG A 316 2.70 28.26 21.96
N GLN A 317 1.48 28.71 22.23
CA GLN A 317 0.33 28.45 21.36
C GLN A 317 0.34 29.39 20.15
N HIS A 318 0.16 28.83 18.96
CA HIS A 318 -0.03 29.56 17.70
C HIS A 318 -1.31 29.08 17.04
N SER A 319 -2.20 30.01 16.67
CA SER A 319 -3.32 29.68 15.80
C SER A 319 -2.87 29.64 14.34
N LEU A 320 -3.56 28.84 13.54
CA LEU A 320 -3.35 28.81 12.09
C LEU A 320 -3.61 30.19 11.46
N SER A 321 -4.63 30.89 11.94
CA SER A 321 -4.99 32.23 11.48
C SER A 321 -3.88 33.28 11.70
N ASP A 322 -3.23 33.24 12.86
CA ASP A 322 -2.11 34.13 13.19
C ASP A 322 -0.90 33.86 12.26
N LEU A 323 -0.61 32.58 12.02
CA LEU A 323 0.48 32.16 11.15
C LEU A 323 0.22 32.47 9.67
N ARG A 324 -1.04 32.40 9.24
CA ARG A 324 -1.41 32.65 7.84
C ARG A 324 -1.06 34.08 7.43
N SER A 325 -1.40 35.10 8.23
CA SER A 325 -1.03 36.51 7.99
C SER A 325 -1.16 36.96 6.51
N GLY A 326 -2.22 36.52 5.80
CA GLY A 326 -2.48 36.81 4.38
C GLY A 326 -1.62 36.04 3.36
N LYS A 327 -0.79 35.08 3.80
CA LYS A 327 0.06 34.23 2.96
C LYS A 327 -0.61 32.89 2.67
N VAL A 328 -0.15 32.23 1.61
CA VAL A 328 -0.42 30.81 1.38
C VAL A 328 0.40 30.02 2.40
N LEU A 329 -0.27 29.16 3.17
CA LEU A 329 0.36 28.36 4.21
C LEU A 329 0.33 26.89 3.77
N MET A 330 1.51 26.27 3.73
CA MET A 330 1.64 24.83 3.49
C MET A 330 1.63 24.12 4.83
N LEU A 331 0.60 23.31 5.06
CA LEU A 331 0.55 22.43 6.23
C LEU A 331 1.25 21.12 5.90
N ALA A 332 2.38 20.89 6.54
CA ALA A 332 3.08 19.61 6.52
C ALA A 332 2.89 18.93 7.88
N PHE A 333 2.18 17.80 7.89
CA PHE A 333 2.06 16.97 9.08
C PHE A 333 3.27 16.03 9.14
N TRP A 334 4.19 16.30 10.06
CA TRP A 334 5.30 15.40 10.33
C TRP A 334 4.94 14.51 11.51
N PHE A 335 4.79 13.21 11.25
CA PHE A 335 4.70 12.20 12.28
C PHE A 335 6.13 11.70 12.53
N PRO A 336 6.77 12.03 13.66
CA PRO A 336 8.08 11.49 13.97
C PRO A 336 7.96 9.97 14.08
N THR A 337 8.75 9.27 13.27
CA THR A 337 8.89 7.80 13.26
C THR A 337 9.56 7.30 14.53
#